data_AF-D8UBT0-F1
#
_entry.id   AF-D8UBT0-F1
#
_cell.length_a   1.000
_cell.length_b   1.000
_cell.length_c   1.000
_cell.angle_alpha   90.00
_cell.angle_beta   90.00
_cell.angle_gamma   90.00
#
_symmetry.space_group_name_H-M   'P 1'
#
loop_
_entity.id
_entity.type
_entity.pdbx_description
1 polymer ?
#
loop_
_entity_poly.entity_id
_entity_poly.type
_entity_poly.pdbx_seq_one_letter_code
_entity_poly.pdbx_strand_id
1 'polypeptide(L)'
;MAARAIAIIALTALLCSASLPKGNAVINSVISQWLTIAQNTVLSLGIEHQQAARVYGIVASAQYDVILLARAYTSAVIPDEVAAAYASHAALSHLFFWRQNSIYDPALAENLARYNVSDSLLPVLQSLAVPTVQRILVDRIRDGISYFANFKPFSNSSENIGRYQFTPGQTSARYPQVARAKPFYLSSYDVDVITKNLTRFSLNDTEYGRELWQVYLYGSVNSTVRTAYDTGSVRFWALGTGAEEPRGLG
;
A
#
# COMPACT_ATOMS: atom_id res chain seq x y z
N MET A 1 -1.88 -9.46 -58.88
CA MET A 1 -0.97 -8.48 -58.24
C MET A 1 -1.88 -7.39 -57.65
N ALA A 2 -2.03 -7.15 -56.36
CA ALA A 2 -1.15 -7.41 -55.22
C ALA A 2 -1.98 -7.79 -53.97
N ALA A 3 -1.67 -8.96 -53.41
CA ALA A 3 -1.82 -9.23 -51.99
C ALA A 3 -0.47 -8.88 -51.34
N ARG A 4 -0.49 -8.03 -50.30
CA ARG A 4 0.55 -7.79 -49.26
C ARG A 4 0.55 -6.31 -48.84
N ALA A 5 -0.30 -5.96 -47.88
CA ALA A 5 -0.12 -4.77 -47.03
C ALA A 5 -1.02 -4.79 -45.77
N ILE A 6 -1.28 -5.96 -45.19
CA ILE A 6 -1.96 -6.09 -43.88
C ILE A 6 -1.10 -7.01 -43.01
N ALA A 7 0.01 -6.48 -42.54
CA ALA A 7 0.84 -7.00 -41.46
C ALA A 7 2.03 -6.05 -41.35
N ILE A 8 1.99 -5.13 -40.38
CA ILE A 8 3.10 -4.42 -39.69
C ILE A 8 2.49 -3.21 -38.93
N ILE A 9 1.40 -3.39 -38.18
CA ILE A 9 1.01 -2.48 -37.06
C ILE A 9 0.43 -3.32 -35.90
N ALA A 10 0.92 -4.55 -35.72
CA ALA A 10 0.46 -5.47 -34.66
C ALA A 10 1.63 -6.14 -33.90
N LEU A 11 2.86 -5.62 -34.03
CA LEU A 11 4.05 -6.24 -33.45
C LEU A 11 4.96 -5.26 -32.66
N THR A 12 4.36 -4.23 -32.08
CA THR A 12 5.05 -3.31 -31.13
C THR A 12 4.23 -3.00 -29.88
N ALA A 13 3.06 -3.64 -29.71
CA ALA A 13 2.29 -3.64 -28.46
C ALA A 13 2.51 -4.93 -27.63
N LEU A 14 3.45 -5.78 -28.05
CA LEU A 14 3.79 -7.05 -27.42
C LEU A 14 5.28 -7.00 -27.04
N LEU A 15 5.58 -6.47 -25.85
CA LEU A 15 6.84 -6.58 -25.07
C LEU A 15 6.98 -5.52 -23.96
N CYS A 16 5.88 -4.95 -23.44
CA CYS A 16 5.84 -4.60 -22.02
C CYS A 16 5.41 -5.84 -21.24
N SER A 17 6.17 -6.94 -21.42
CA SER A 17 6.25 -7.97 -20.40
C SER A 17 6.84 -7.25 -19.20
N ALA A 18 5.99 -6.81 -18.29
CA ALA A 18 6.38 -6.55 -16.92
C ALA A 18 6.91 -7.87 -16.38
N SER A 19 8.16 -8.18 -16.72
CA SER A 19 8.90 -9.23 -16.07
C SER A 19 8.81 -8.90 -14.59
N LEU A 20 8.20 -9.82 -13.83
CA LEU A 20 8.23 -9.74 -12.37
C LEU A 20 9.70 -9.45 -12.00
N PRO A 21 9.97 -8.42 -11.19
CA PRO A 21 11.34 -8.10 -10.84
C PRO A 21 12.00 -9.38 -10.33
N LYS A 22 13.03 -9.83 -11.03
CA LYS A 22 13.86 -10.95 -10.60
C LYS A 22 14.55 -10.49 -9.33
N GLY A 23 13.91 -10.73 -8.19
CA GLY A 23 14.50 -10.46 -6.89
C GLY A 23 15.84 -11.19 -6.79
N ASN A 24 16.81 -10.53 -6.15
CA ASN A 24 18.02 -11.19 -5.69
C ASN A 24 17.62 -12.52 -5.03
N ALA A 25 18.39 -13.59 -5.29
CA ALA A 25 18.06 -15.00 -5.04
C ALA A 25 17.79 -15.39 -3.57
N VAL A 26 17.54 -14.44 -2.67
CA VAL A 26 17.50 -14.65 -1.22
C VAL A 26 16.07 -14.88 -0.69
N ILE A 27 14.99 -14.36 -1.29
CA ILE A 27 13.59 -14.80 -0.99
C ILE A 27 12.69 -14.61 -2.23
N ASN A 28 12.64 -15.60 -3.12
CA ASN A 28 11.73 -15.59 -4.27
C ASN A 28 10.37 -16.22 -3.92
N SER A 29 9.64 -15.64 -2.95
CA SER A 29 8.32 -16.16 -2.54
C SER A 29 7.19 -15.55 -3.38
N VAL A 30 6.14 -16.34 -3.64
CA VAL A 30 4.93 -15.85 -4.32
C VAL A 30 4.26 -14.73 -3.52
N ILE A 31 4.27 -14.82 -2.19
CA ILE A 31 3.74 -13.79 -1.29
C ILE A 31 4.43 -12.44 -1.55
N SER A 32 5.76 -12.44 -1.58
CA SER A 32 6.58 -11.23 -1.84
C SER A 32 6.39 -10.72 -3.28
N GLN A 33 6.24 -11.61 -4.27
CA GLN A 33 5.95 -11.23 -5.66
C GLN A 33 4.63 -10.45 -5.75
N TRP A 34 3.56 -10.95 -5.13
CA TRP A 34 2.26 -10.28 -5.15
C TRP A 34 2.21 -8.98 -4.34
N LEU A 35 2.95 -8.90 -3.22
CA LEU A 35 3.12 -7.62 -2.53
C LEU A 35 3.88 -6.60 -3.40
N THR A 36 4.88 -7.04 -4.15
CA THR A 36 5.58 -6.19 -5.11
C THR A 36 4.63 -5.70 -6.22
N ILE A 37 3.74 -6.56 -6.73
CA ILE A 37 2.69 -6.16 -7.68
C ILE A 37 1.75 -5.11 -7.06
N ALA A 38 1.34 -5.30 -5.80
CA ALA A 38 0.51 -4.33 -5.09
C ALA A 38 1.24 -2.97 -4.91
N GLN A 39 2.52 -2.98 -4.53
CA GLN A 39 3.35 -1.79 -4.41
C GLN A 39 3.49 -1.05 -5.75
N ASN A 40 3.81 -1.77 -6.82
CA ASN A 40 3.89 -1.18 -8.17
C ASN A 40 2.54 -0.60 -8.62
N THR A 41 1.44 -1.22 -8.23
CA THR A 41 0.08 -0.69 -8.47
C THR A 41 -0.13 0.64 -7.78
N VAL A 42 0.11 0.69 -6.47
CA VAL A 42 0.02 1.90 -5.64
C VAL A 42 0.88 3.02 -6.21
N LEU A 43 2.14 2.73 -6.53
CA LEU A 43 3.09 3.68 -7.10
C LEU A 43 2.62 4.22 -8.45
N SER A 44 2.20 3.34 -9.36
CA SER A 44 1.75 3.75 -10.70
C SER A 44 0.49 4.61 -10.67
N LEU A 45 -0.33 4.49 -9.63
CA LEU A 45 -1.56 5.25 -9.43
C LEU A 45 -1.39 6.47 -8.54
N GLY A 46 -0.19 6.70 -7.98
CA GLY A 46 0.07 7.80 -7.05
C GLY A 46 -0.76 7.71 -5.77
N ILE A 47 -1.10 6.49 -5.33
CA ILE A 47 -1.88 6.30 -4.10
C ILE A 47 -0.98 6.60 -2.89
N GLU A 48 -1.40 7.53 -2.05
CA GLU A 48 -0.57 8.04 -0.96
C GLU A 48 -0.70 7.20 0.34
N HIS A 49 0.37 7.24 1.13
CA HIS A 49 0.61 6.64 2.46
C HIS A 49 -0.54 5.80 3.07
N GLN A 50 -1.56 6.44 3.65
CA GLN A 50 -2.58 5.74 4.44
C GLN A 50 -3.47 4.83 3.57
N GLN A 51 -3.73 5.22 2.32
CA GLN A 51 -4.47 4.39 1.38
C GLN A 51 -3.59 3.29 0.81
N ALA A 52 -2.31 3.55 0.58
CA ALA A 52 -1.33 2.53 0.20
C ALA A 52 -1.24 1.42 1.25
N ALA A 53 -1.05 1.79 2.51
CA ALA A 53 -1.02 0.85 3.64
C ALA A 53 -2.30 0.01 3.74
N ARG A 54 -3.46 0.61 3.44
CA ARG A 54 -4.75 -0.11 3.40
C ARG A 54 -4.79 -1.15 2.28
N VAL A 55 -4.30 -0.83 1.09
CA VAL A 55 -4.19 -1.80 -0.03
C VAL A 55 -3.31 -2.98 0.38
N TYR A 56 -2.13 -2.71 0.93
CA TYR A 56 -1.21 -3.76 1.38
C TYR A 56 -1.81 -4.61 2.49
N GLY A 57 -2.49 -3.97 3.45
CA GLY A 57 -3.24 -4.65 4.51
C GLY A 57 -4.30 -5.59 3.95
N ILE A 58 -5.09 -5.17 2.96
CA ILE A 58 -6.11 -6.03 2.32
C ILE A 58 -5.46 -7.24 1.65
N VAL A 59 -4.42 -7.03 0.84
CA VAL A 59 -3.75 -8.11 0.11
C VAL A 59 -3.12 -9.12 1.07
N ALA A 60 -2.36 -8.64 2.07
CA ALA A 60 -1.71 -9.51 3.06
C ALA A 60 -2.73 -10.29 3.91
N SER A 61 -3.83 -9.64 4.33
CA SER A 61 -4.89 -10.30 5.09
C SER A 61 -5.58 -11.38 4.25
N ALA A 62 -5.86 -11.09 2.97
CA ALA A 62 -6.45 -12.06 2.06
C ALA A 62 -5.54 -13.27 1.82
N GLN A 63 -4.24 -13.04 1.60
CA GLN A 63 -3.26 -14.12 1.48
C GLN A 63 -3.27 -15.01 2.72
N TYR A 64 -3.18 -14.41 3.91
CA TYR A 64 -3.15 -15.15 5.17
C TYR A 64 -4.41 -15.98 5.40
N ASP A 65 -5.60 -15.37 5.30
CA ASP A 65 -6.87 -16.04 5.55
C ASP A 65 -7.09 -17.20 4.57
N VAL A 66 -6.77 -17.01 3.29
CA VAL A 66 -6.97 -18.04 2.26
C VAL A 66 -5.94 -19.17 2.37
N ILE A 67 -4.69 -18.89 2.79
CA ILE A 67 -3.73 -19.94 3.13
C ILE A 67 -4.27 -20.82 4.27
N LEU A 68 -4.83 -20.22 5.32
CA LEU A 68 -5.39 -21.01 6.43
C LEU A 68 -6.56 -21.90 5.98
N LEU A 69 -7.44 -21.37 5.12
CA LEU A 69 -8.54 -22.15 4.55
C LEU A 69 -8.04 -23.28 3.63
N ALA A 70 -7.01 -23.01 2.82
CA ALA A 70 -6.40 -23.99 1.94
C ALA A 70 -5.76 -25.14 2.73
N ARG A 71 -5.06 -24.83 3.82
CA ARG A 71 -4.47 -25.85 4.73
C ARG A 71 -5.53 -26.68 5.45
N ALA A 72 -6.67 -26.10 5.77
CA ALA A 72 -7.80 -26.79 6.39
C ALA A 72 -8.63 -27.62 5.41
N TYR A 73 -8.42 -27.46 4.10
CA TYR A 73 -9.17 -28.15 3.06
C TYR A 73 -8.68 -29.58 2.89
N THR A 74 -9.52 -30.57 3.24
CA THR A 74 -9.12 -31.98 3.27
C THR A 74 -9.27 -32.72 1.95
N SER A 75 -10.08 -32.19 1.02
CA SER A 75 -10.41 -32.90 -0.23
C SER A 75 -9.33 -32.78 -1.31
N ALA A 76 -8.38 -31.85 -1.16
CA ALA A 76 -7.26 -31.66 -2.07
C ALA A 76 -6.09 -30.97 -1.34
N VAL A 77 -4.85 -31.30 -1.72
CA VAL A 77 -3.67 -30.57 -1.25
C VAL A 77 -3.52 -29.30 -2.09
N ILE A 78 -3.63 -28.15 -1.43
CA ILE A 78 -3.48 -26.84 -2.08
C ILE A 78 -2.17 -26.21 -1.58
N PRO A 79 -1.19 -25.94 -2.47
CA PRO A 79 0.03 -25.23 -2.07
C PRO A 79 -0.30 -23.83 -1.53
N ASP A 80 0.37 -23.43 -0.45
CA ASP A 80 0.17 -22.12 0.18
C ASP A 80 0.42 -20.97 -0.81
N GLU A 81 1.40 -21.12 -1.71
CA GLU A 81 1.73 -20.13 -2.72
C GLU A 81 0.63 -19.96 -3.76
N VAL A 82 -0.04 -21.05 -4.14
CA VAL A 82 -1.16 -21.01 -5.06
C VAL A 82 -2.36 -20.34 -4.41
N ALA A 83 -2.63 -20.68 -3.14
CA ALA A 83 -3.67 -20.02 -2.34
C ALA A 83 -3.42 -18.52 -2.21
N ALA A 84 -2.19 -18.13 -1.86
CA ALA A 84 -1.76 -16.73 -1.77
C ALA A 84 -1.86 -15.99 -3.10
N ALA A 85 -1.41 -16.60 -4.21
CA ALA A 85 -1.49 -15.99 -5.53
C ALA A 85 -2.94 -15.70 -5.92
N TYR A 86 -3.82 -16.69 -5.75
CA TYR A 86 -5.24 -16.54 -6.10
C TYR A 86 -5.93 -15.50 -5.21
N ALA A 87 -5.63 -15.47 -3.90
CA ALA A 87 -6.16 -14.47 -2.99
C ALA A 87 -5.70 -13.05 -3.35
N SER A 88 -4.44 -12.89 -3.73
CA SER A 88 -3.85 -11.60 -4.14
C SER A 88 -4.46 -11.10 -5.44
N HIS A 89 -4.59 -12.01 -6.42
CA HIS A 89 -5.28 -11.75 -7.68
C HIS A 89 -6.70 -11.25 -7.43
N ALA A 90 -7.49 -11.98 -6.62
CA ALA A 90 -8.87 -11.61 -6.32
C ALA A 90 -8.94 -10.25 -5.61
N ALA A 91 -8.09 -10.00 -4.61
CA ALA A 91 -8.05 -8.74 -3.87
C ALA A 91 -7.73 -7.54 -4.78
N LEU A 92 -6.65 -7.64 -5.57
CA LEU A 92 -6.23 -6.58 -6.47
C LEU A 92 -7.21 -6.37 -7.63
N SER A 93 -7.83 -7.44 -8.14
CA SER A 93 -8.85 -7.35 -9.19
C SER A 93 -10.12 -6.67 -8.68
N HIS A 94 -10.51 -6.88 -7.43
CA HIS A 94 -11.62 -6.13 -6.82
C HIS A 94 -11.30 -4.66 -6.60
N LEU A 95 -10.07 -4.32 -6.19
CA LEU A 95 -9.66 -2.93 -5.94
C LEU A 95 -9.39 -2.16 -7.25
N PHE A 96 -8.85 -2.83 -8.26
CA PHE A 96 -8.32 -2.23 -9.49
C PHE A 96 -8.66 -3.07 -10.72
N PHE A 97 -9.96 -3.34 -10.92
CA PHE A 97 -10.46 -4.28 -11.95
C PHE A 97 -9.95 -3.99 -13.38
N TRP A 98 -9.71 -2.72 -13.72
CA TRP A 98 -9.20 -2.34 -15.04
C TRP A 98 -7.76 -2.81 -15.33
N ARG A 99 -7.04 -3.29 -14.32
CA ARG A 99 -5.68 -3.86 -14.44
C ARG A 99 -5.66 -5.39 -14.43
N GLN A 100 -6.82 -6.03 -14.25
CA GLN A 100 -6.93 -7.48 -14.10
C GLN A 100 -6.31 -8.22 -15.29
N ASN A 101 -6.84 -7.99 -16.49
CA ASN A 101 -6.43 -8.74 -17.68
C ASN A 101 -4.98 -8.48 -18.11
N SER A 102 -4.44 -7.29 -17.81
CA SER A 102 -3.12 -6.87 -18.29
C SER A 102 -1.97 -7.16 -17.33
N ILE A 103 -2.25 -7.32 -16.02
CA ILE A 103 -1.22 -7.48 -14.99
C ILE A 103 -1.52 -8.69 -14.10
N TYR A 104 -2.73 -8.81 -13.57
CA TYR A 104 -3.03 -9.81 -12.55
C TYR A 104 -3.27 -11.19 -13.16
N ASP A 105 -4.04 -11.29 -14.25
CA ASP A 105 -4.31 -12.56 -14.92
C ASP A 105 -3.02 -13.24 -15.42
N PRO A 106 -2.08 -12.53 -16.10
CA PRO A 106 -0.81 -13.14 -16.50
C PRO A 106 0.04 -13.59 -15.30
N ALA A 107 0.09 -12.79 -14.22
CA ALA A 107 0.85 -13.14 -13.02
C ALA A 107 0.28 -14.37 -12.30
N LEU A 108 -1.06 -14.47 -12.22
CA LEU A 108 -1.73 -15.64 -11.67
C LEU A 108 -1.47 -16.86 -12.56
N ALA A 109 -1.64 -16.74 -13.87
CA ALA A 109 -1.39 -17.82 -14.81
C ALA A 109 0.06 -18.35 -14.72
N GLU A 110 1.05 -17.47 -14.60
CA GLU A 110 2.45 -17.87 -14.39
C GLU A 110 2.63 -18.66 -13.09
N ASN A 111 2.02 -18.20 -11.99
CA ASN A 111 2.10 -18.91 -10.71
C ASN A 111 1.38 -20.27 -10.76
N LEU A 112 0.18 -20.35 -11.34
CA LEU A 112 -0.54 -21.62 -11.52
C LEU A 112 0.27 -22.62 -12.35
N ALA A 113 0.89 -22.17 -13.44
CA ALA A 113 1.76 -22.99 -14.27
C ALA A 113 3.01 -23.45 -13.52
N ARG A 114 3.66 -22.55 -12.76
CA ARG A 114 4.87 -22.86 -11.96
C ARG A 114 4.64 -24.00 -10.96
N TYR A 115 3.44 -24.07 -10.38
CA TYR A 115 3.07 -25.10 -9.41
C TYR A 115 2.29 -26.28 -10.02
N ASN A 116 2.21 -26.37 -11.36
CA ASN A 116 1.47 -27.41 -12.08
C ASN A 116 0.03 -27.60 -11.58
N VAL A 117 -0.66 -26.49 -11.28
CA VAL A 117 -2.03 -26.52 -10.79
C VAL A 117 -2.96 -26.98 -11.91
N SER A 118 -3.76 -28.02 -11.65
CA SER A 118 -4.77 -28.50 -12.60
C SER A 118 -5.98 -27.58 -12.65
N ASP A 119 -6.64 -27.52 -13.80
CA ASP A 119 -7.88 -26.74 -13.98
C ASP A 119 -8.99 -27.18 -13.01
N SER A 120 -8.98 -28.45 -12.59
CA SER A 120 -9.93 -28.98 -11.59
C SER A 120 -9.80 -28.34 -10.20
N LEU A 121 -8.65 -27.73 -9.88
CA LEU A 121 -8.43 -27.04 -8.61
C LEU A 121 -8.91 -25.59 -8.63
N LEU A 122 -9.11 -25.00 -9.82
CA LEU A 122 -9.53 -23.59 -9.95
C LEU A 122 -10.88 -23.29 -9.30
N PRO A 123 -11.93 -24.12 -9.44
CA PRO A 123 -13.19 -23.89 -8.74
C PRO A 123 -13.05 -23.94 -7.22
N VAL A 124 -12.16 -24.80 -6.71
CA VAL A 124 -11.87 -24.89 -5.28
C VAL A 124 -11.20 -23.61 -4.80
N LEU A 125 -10.12 -23.18 -5.47
CA LEU A 125 -9.41 -21.92 -5.15
C LEU A 125 -10.36 -20.72 -5.20
N GLN A 126 -11.20 -20.64 -6.24
CA GLN A 126 -12.20 -19.58 -6.37
C GLN A 126 -13.19 -19.59 -5.19
N SER A 127 -13.68 -20.76 -4.78
CA SER A 127 -14.63 -20.92 -3.68
C SER A 127 -14.05 -20.53 -2.32
N LEU A 128 -12.74 -20.68 -2.12
CA LEU A 128 -12.06 -20.28 -0.89
C LEU A 128 -11.69 -18.79 -0.91
N ALA A 129 -11.10 -18.32 -2.03
CA ALA A 129 -10.50 -17.00 -2.11
C ALA A 129 -11.52 -15.88 -2.30
N VAL A 130 -12.45 -16.02 -3.25
CA VAL A 130 -13.35 -14.92 -3.64
C VAL A 130 -14.26 -14.49 -2.48
N PRO A 131 -14.98 -15.40 -1.78
CA PRO A 131 -15.82 -15.00 -0.65
C PRO A 131 -15.01 -14.38 0.49
N THR A 132 -13.80 -14.89 0.74
CA THR A 132 -12.89 -14.36 1.78
C THR A 132 -12.47 -12.93 1.47
N VAL A 133 -12.03 -12.66 0.25
CA VAL A 133 -11.67 -11.31 -0.21
C VAL A 133 -12.87 -10.37 -0.15
N GLN A 134 -14.04 -10.81 -0.62
CA GLN A 134 -15.26 -10.01 -0.57
C GLN A 134 -15.64 -9.63 0.86
N ARG A 135 -15.54 -10.57 1.81
CA ARG A 135 -15.77 -10.30 3.23
C ARG A 135 -14.81 -9.22 3.75
N ILE A 136 -13.50 -9.36 3.49
CA ILE A 136 -12.50 -8.37 3.90
C ILE A 136 -12.85 -6.99 3.32
N LEU A 137 -13.17 -6.92 2.04
CA LEU A 137 -13.52 -5.64 1.38
C LEU A 137 -14.79 -5.02 1.94
N VAL A 138 -15.84 -5.81 2.19
CA VAL A 138 -17.08 -5.35 2.82
C VAL A 138 -16.81 -4.81 4.23
N ASP A 139 -15.99 -5.51 5.01
CA ASP A 139 -15.57 -5.07 6.35
C ASP A 139 -14.77 -3.76 6.26
N ARG A 140 -13.94 -3.60 5.22
CA ARG A 140 -13.18 -2.37 4.97
C ARG A 140 -14.02 -1.23 4.44
N ILE A 141 -15.08 -1.45 3.67
CA ILE A 141 -15.98 -0.34 3.27
C ILE A 141 -16.60 0.33 4.50
N ARG A 142 -16.84 -0.44 5.57
CA ARG A 142 -17.44 0.01 6.83
C ARG A 142 -16.42 0.37 7.90
N ASP A 143 -15.14 0.46 7.56
CA ASP A 143 -14.07 0.76 8.52
C ASP A 143 -14.02 2.23 8.96
N GLY A 144 -14.84 3.12 8.38
CA GLY A 144 -14.84 4.53 8.76
C GLY A 144 -13.71 5.35 8.11
N ILE A 145 -12.99 4.85 7.10
CA ILE A 145 -12.04 5.67 6.33
C ILE A 145 -12.70 6.46 5.19
N SER A 146 -13.92 6.07 4.79
CA SER A 146 -14.61 6.64 3.63
C SER A 146 -15.50 7.84 3.98
N TYR A 147 -15.57 8.27 5.24
CA TYR A 147 -16.40 9.43 5.61
C TYR A 147 -15.75 10.73 5.18
N PHE A 148 -16.58 11.68 4.75
CA PHE A 148 -16.15 13.04 4.48
C PHE A 148 -16.00 13.80 5.81
N ALA A 149 -14.77 14.04 6.24
CA ALA A 149 -14.51 14.68 7.54
C ALA A 149 -14.80 16.19 7.60
N ASN A 150 -15.04 16.84 6.45
CA ASN A 150 -15.24 18.30 6.34
C ASN A 150 -14.24 19.11 7.18
N PHE A 151 -12.97 18.67 7.23
CA PHE A 151 -11.94 19.32 8.03
C PHE A 151 -11.55 20.65 7.38
N LYS A 152 -11.45 21.70 8.20
CA LYS A 152 -10.96 23.02 7.79
C LYS A 152 -9.83 23.42 8.73
N PRO A 153 -8.65 23.82 8.21
CA PRO A 153 -7.59 24.35 9.06
C PRO A 153 -8.05 25.67 9.69
N PHE A 154 -7.41 26.05 10.80
CA PHE A 154 -7.67 27.35 11.42
C PHE A 154 -7.07 28.47 10.56
N SER A 155 -7.65 29.67 10.66
CA SER A 155 -7.09 30.86 10.03
C SER A 155 -5.80 31.29 10.75
N ASN A 156 -4.93 31.97 10.01
CA ASN A 156 -3.73 32.58 10.58
C ASN A 156 -4.12 33.85 11.36
N SER A 157 -4.47 33.69 12.64
CA SER A 157 -4.75 34.78 13.58
C SER A 157 -4.12 34.49 14.94
N SER A 158 -3.94 35.54 15.75
CA SER A 158 -3.40 35.45 17.11
C SER A 158 -4.23 34.56 18.04
N GLU A 159 -5.54 34.41 17.77
CA GLU A 159 -6.45 33.55 18.53
C GLU A 159 -6.24 32.05 18.24
N ASN A 160 -5.57 31.71 17.13
CA ASN A 160 -5.37 30.34 16.65
C ASN A 160 -3.92 29.85 16.81
N ILE A 161 -3.13 30.50 17.66
CA ILE A 161 -1.75 30.09 17.97
C ILE A 161 -1.73 28.63 18.46
N GLY A 162 -0.83 27.83 17.89
CA GLY A 162 -0.67 26.39 18.18
C GLY A 162 -1.73 25.47 17.56
N ARG A 163 -2.70 26.01 16.83
CA ARG A 163 -3.64 25.19 16.05
C ARG A 163 -3.07 24.91 14.66
N TYR A 164 -3.44 23.76 14.10
CA TYR A 164 -3.00 23.38 12.77
C TYR A 164 -3.51 24.37 11.70
N GLN A 165 -2.59 24.82 10.85
CA GLN A 165 -2.81 25.71 9.71
C GLN A 165 -2.17 25.08 8.47
N PHE A 166 -2.65 25.46 7.28
CA PHE A 166 -1.97 25.06 6.06
C PHE A 166 -0.63 25.77 5.91
N THR A 167 0.39 25.01 5.49
CA THR A 167 1.67 25.59 5.09
C THR A 167 1.54 26.26 3.71
N PRO A 168 2.45 27.17 3.33
CA PRO A 168 2.46 27.73 1.98
C PRO A 168 2.40 26.64 0.90
N GLY A 169 1.49 26.79 -0.06
CA GLY A 169 1.28 25.84 -1.17
C GLY A 169 0.41 24.62 -0.83
N GLN A 170 0.02 24.41 0.43
CA GLN A 170 -0.88 23.34 0.80
C GLN A 170 -2.34 23.72 0.52
N THR A 171 -3.05 22.87 -0.22
CA THR A 171 -4.46 23.10 -0.63
C THR A 171 -5.47 22.23 0.12
N SER A 172 -5.02 21.17 0.78
CA SER A 172 -5.89 20.23 1.50
C SER A 172 -5.18 19.58 2.70
N ALA A 173 -5.94 19.19 3.72
CA ALA A 173 -5.46 18.33 4.78
C ALA A 173 -5.46 16.88 4.29
N ARG A 174 -4.37 16.15 4.54
CA ARG A 174 -4.28 14.74 4.18
C ARG A 174 -5.00 13.88 5.24
N TYR A 175 -5.96 13.10 4.78
CA TYR A 175 -6.63 12.05 5.55
C TYR A 175 -7.12 12.41 6.98
N PRO A 176 -7.79 13.56 7.20
CA PRO A 176 -8.33 13.91 8.52
C PRO A 176 -9.28 12.86 9.12
N GLN A 177 -9.82 11.99 8.27
CA GLN A 177 -10.72 10.91 8.65
C GLN A 177 -10.06 9.67 9.26
N VAL A 178 -8.73 9.51 9.16
CA VAL A 178 -8.03 8.30 9.64
C VAL A 178 -8.22 8.06 11.13
N ALA A 179 -8.42 9.11 11.92
CA ALA A 179 -8.65 8.98 13.36
C ALA A 179 -9.92 8.16 13.72
N ARG A 180 -10.87 7.98 12.78
CA ARG A 180 -12.05 7.13 12.98
C ARG A 180 -11.98 5.80 12.22
N ALA A 181 -10.86 5.52 11.56
CA ALA A 181 -10.69 4.27 10.84
C ALA A 181 -10.51 3.11 11.82
N LYS A 182 -11.21 2.00 11.58
CA LYS A 182 -11.03 0.74 12.31
C LYS A 182 -9.72 0.09 11.85
N PRO A 183 -8.75 -0.17 12.75
CA PRO A 183 -7.53 -0.89 12.37
C PRO A 183 -7.84 -2.29 11.84
N PHE A 184 -6.86 -2.93 11.19
CA PHE A 184 -7.00 -4.32 10.74
C PHE A 184 -6.96 -5.30 11.91
N TYR A 185 -5.94 -5.15 12.77
CA TYR A 185 -5.62 -6.13 13.81
C TYR A 185 -5.66 -5.57 15.23
N LEU A 186 -5.56 -4.25 15.38
CA LEU A 186 -5.60 -3.58 16.69
C LEU A 186 -7.05 -3.24 17.05
N SER A 187 -7.41 -3.44 18.31
CA SER A 187 -8.62 -2.86 18.86
C SER A 187 -8.43 -1.35 19.07
N SER A 188 -9.53 -0.59 19.19
CA SER A 188 -9.45 0.83 19.57
C SER A 188 -8.74 1.00 20.91
N TYR A 189 -8.91 0.06 21.85
CA TYR A 189 -8.21 0.07 23.13
C TYR A 189 -6.70 -0.03 22.96
N ASP A 190 -6.21 -0.90 22.06
CA ASP A 190 -4.78 -1.05 21.80
C ASP A 190 -4.18 0.24 21.23
N VAL A 191 -4.91 0.89 20.30
CA VAL A 191 -4.50 2.18 19.75
C VAL A 191 -4.47 3.26 20.84
N ASP A 192 -5.47 3.31 21.72
CA ASP A 192 -5.50 4.25 22.83
C ASP A 192 -4.35 4.03 23.81
N VAL A 193 -4.03 2.78 24.13
CA VAL A 193 -2.89 2.44 25.01
C VAL A 193 -1.57 2.93 24.40
N ILE A 194 -1.35 2.71 23.11
CA ILE A 194 -0.14 3.16 22.42
C ILE A 194 -0.04 4.69 22.40
N THR A 195 -1.17 5.38 22.19
CA THR A 195 -1.19 6.84 22.01
C THR A 195 -1.25 7.64 23.31
N LYS A 196 -1.62 7.03 24.44
CA LYS A 196 -1.67 7.70 25.77
C LYS A 196 -0.36 8.33 26.20
N ASN A 197 0.77 7.78 25.77
CA ASN A 197 2.10 8.28 26.13
C ASN A 197 2.59 9.41 25.22
N LEU A 198 1.82 9.80 24.20
CA LEU A 198 2.16 10.92 23.33
C LEU A 198 1.86 12.24 24.06
N THR A 199 2.88 12.81 24.69
CA THR A 199 2.80 14.10 25.37
C THR A 199 2.57 15.21 24.36
N ARG A 200 1.55 16.04 24.59
CA ARG A 200 1.39 17.31 23.88
C ARG A 200 2.14 18.37 24.67
N PHE A 201 3.22 18.91 24.13
CA PHE A 201 3.87 20.05 24.73
C PHE A 201 2.94 21.26 24.72
N SER A 202 2.90 21.99 25.83
CA SER A 202 2.33 23.33 25.84
C SER A 202 3.24 24.26 25.03
N LEU A 203 2.67 25.25 24.35
CA LEU A 203 3.49 26.24 23.61
C LEU A 203 4.38 27.08 24.52
N ASN A 204 4.01 27.16 25.81
CA ASN A 204 4.79 27.87 26.83
C ASN A 204 5.79 26.94 27.54
N ASP A 205 5.89 25.68 27.13
CA ASP A 205 6.87 24.73 27.66
C ASP A 205 8.27 25.12 27.18
N THR A 206 9.24 25.19 28.08
CA THR A 206 10.64 25.44 27.71
C THR A 206 11.17 24.36 26.77
N GLU A 207 10.68 23.13 26.91
CA GLU A 207 11.05 22.03 26.03
C GLU A 207 10.52 22.22 24.62
N TYR A 208 9.29 22.75 24.48
CA TYR A 208 8.74 23.12 23.16
C TYR A 208 9.63 24.15 22.46
N GLY A 209 10.07 25.19 23.17
CA GLY A 209 10.98 26.19 22.62
C GLY A 209 12.32 25.60 22.17
N ARG A 210 12.87 24.66 22.95
CA ARG A 210 14.11 23.94 22.63
C ARG A 210 13.96 23.10 21.36
N GLU A 211 12.88 22.32 21.25
CA GLU A 211 12.60 21.49 20.07
C GLU A 211 12.33 22.34 18.82
N LEU A 212 11.59 23.45 18.95
CA LEU A 212 11.34 24.37 17.85
C LEU A 212 12.64 24.99 17.33
N TRP A 213 13.54 25.37 18.24
CA TRP A 213 14.87 25.87 17.86
C TRP A 213 15.71 24.80 17.15
N GLN A 214 15.65 23.55 17.60
CA GLN A 214 16.31 22.43 16.94
C GLN A 214 15.77 22.24 15.51
N VAL A 215 14.45 22.28 15.33
CA VAL A 215 13.83 22.22 13.99
C VAL A 215 14.29 23.38 13.11
N TYR A 216 14.40 24.60 13.64
CA TYR A 216 14.94 25.72 12.88
C TYR A 216 16.40 25.49 12.47
N LEU A 217 17.26 25.12 13.42
CA LEU A 217 18.68 24.90 13.18
C LEU A 217 18.95 23.83 12.14
N TYR A 218 18.28 22.68 12.22
CA TYR A 218 18.50 21.57 11.29
C TYR A 218 17.58 21.59 10.07
N GLY A 219 16.41 22.20 10.14
CA GLY A 219 15.41 22.22 9.07
C GLY A 219 15.53 23.41 8.11
N SER A 220 16.21 24.49 8.50
CA SER A 220 16.38 25.67 7.64
C SER A 220 17.05 25.33 6.30
N VAL A 221 16.58 25.95 5.21
CA VAL A 221 17.17 25.79 3.86
C VAL A 221 18.65 26.18 3.89
N ASN A 222 19.00 27.22 4.64
CA ASN A 222 20.35 27.76 4.79
C ASN A 222 21.03 27.32 6.10
N SER A 223 20.67 26.14 6.61
CA SER A 223 21.31 25.59 7.82
C SER A 223 22.82 25.44 7.62
N THR A 224 23.60 25.99 8.56
CA THR A 224 25.05 25.80 8.64
C THR A 224 25.45 24.65 9.58
N VAL A 225 24.48 24.09 10.31
CA VAL A 225 24.69 23.02 11.31
C VAL A 225 24.33 21.65 10.75
N ARG A 226 23.39 21.57 9.80
CA ARG A 226 22.96 20.33 9.15
C ARG A 226 24.09 19.75 8.30
N THR A 227 24.42 18.48 8.51
CA THR A 227 25.44 17.78 7.72
C THR A 227 24.89 17.27 6.39
N ALA A 228 25.79 16.85 5.49
CA ALA A 228 25.41 16.16 4.27
C ALA A 228 24.66 14.85 4.54
N TYR A 229 25.06 14.11 5.59
CA TYR A 229 24.40 12.87 6.01
C TYR A 229 22.96 13.13 6.46
N ASP A 230 22.71 14.16 7.26
CA ASP A 230 21.36 14.51 7.71
C ASP A 230 20.46 14.85 6.53
N THR A 231 21.00 15.62 5.56
CA THR A 231 20.28 15.99 4.33
C THR A 231 19.97 14.76 3.48
N GLY A 232 20.95 13.86 3.31
CA GLY A 232 20.78 12.61 2.58
C GLY A 232 19.75 11.69 3.23
N SER A 233 19.78 11.59 4.56
CA SER A 233 18.84 10.78 5.34
C SER A 233 17.41 11.27 5.19
N VAL A 234 17.17 12.58 5.30
CA VAL A 234 15.82 13.13 5.09
C VAL A 234 15.35 12.84 3.67
N ARG A 235 16.18 13.02 2.64
CA ARG A 235 15.80 12.73 1.24
C ARG A 235 15.51 11.25 1.02
N PHE A 236 16.27 10.37 1.66
CA PHE A 236 16.05 8.93 1.62
C PHE A 236 14.68 8.55 2.21
N TRP A 237 14.28 9.15 3.33
CA TRP A 237 13.00 8.87 4.00
C TRP A 237 11.82 9.75 3.55
N ALA A 238 12.06 10.82 2.78
CA ALA A 238 11.05 11.82 2.44
C ALA A 238 9.98 11.33 1.45
N LEU A 239 10.15 10.12 0.89
CA LEU A 239 9.18 9.36 0.07
C LEU A 239 7.96 10.17 -0.36
N GLY A 240 8.18 11.09 -1.31
CA GLY A 240 7.13 11.96 -1.84
C GLY A 240 6.07 11.17 -2.59
N THR A 241 5.05 11.86 -3.09
CA THR A 241 4.06 11.29 -4.03
C THR A 241 4.77 10.56 -5.18
N GLY A 242 4.69 9.23 -5.20
CA GLY A 242 5.31 8.37 -6.22
C GLY A 242 6.78 8.00 -6.00
N ALA A 243 7.43 8.44 -4.90
CA ALA A 243 8.76 7.95 -4.53
C ALA A 243 8.59 6.71 -3.64
N GLU A 244 9.04 5.59 -4.19
CA GLU A 244 9.19 4.25 -3.61
C GLU A 244 9.12 4.22 -2.08
N GLU A 245 8.18 3.46 -1.49
CA GLU A 245 8.40 2.89 -0.14
C GLU A 245 9.85 2.42 -0.06
N PRO A 246 10.63 2.66 1.03
CA PRO A 246 12.07 2.40 1.01
C PRO A 246 12.21 0.95 0.59
N ARG A 247 12.76 0.71 -0.60
CA ARG A 247 12.99 -0.64 -1.10
C ARG A 247 13.70 -1.37 0.02
N GLY A 248 13.20 -2.56 0.33
CA GLY A 248 13.75 -3.40 1.39
C GLY A 248 15.26 -3.33 1.37
N LEU A 249 15.84 -2.93 2.50
CA LEU A 249 17.26 -3.04 2.77
C LEU A 249 17.59 -4.54 2.70
N GLY A 250 18.02 -4.97 1.53
CA GLY A 250 18.69 -6.23 1.25
C GLY A 250 20.02 -5.92 0.59
#